data_AF-A0A838Z4A8-F1
#
_entry.id   AF-A0A838Z4A8-F1
#
_cell.length_a   1.000
_cell.length_b   1.000
_cell.length_c   1.000
_cell.angle_alpha   90.00
_cell.angle_beta   90.00
_cell.angle_gamma   90.00
#
_symmetry.space_group_name_H-M   'P 1'
#
loop_
_entity.id
_entity.type
_entity.pdbx_description
1 polymer ?
#
loop_
_entity_poly.entity_id
_entity_poly.type
_entity_poly.pdbx_seq_one_letter_code
_entity_poly.pdbx_strand_id
1 'polypeptide(L)'
;MNKIIIFLLITILSFASMAQQRNPANQAIYLEDISWTEAQKILNNETVVVIPLGAASKEHGPHLPLATDFIQAEGLAKRVALERKVVITPVVSYGFYPAFLKYPGSTSTTFATATNMVVEIVRSLAGYGPRRFYIINVGVSTTPTLETAAKTLAEEGILLYYSQYSRPAFEIAEANFRTKAYSGHADEIETSNVLSLRPDLVDMTKAVNDSSMKGKSGNMTPIMIETGNLNTSGINGYAALGTKEKGQKNMASFANELIKEIDSITTCALPKVKNRTEEYAAYEGTYKDATGRKLEISQKENMLYFIWNGRDTRNFFHLYKDAPDYFSSMNMNILFVKNEAGVASKAWCQFRGERFWVTRVEK
;
A
#
# COMPACT_ATOMS: atom_id res chain seq x y z
N MET A 1 -72.39 20.12 -20.80
CA MET A 1 -71.90 19.53 -19.53
C MET A 1 -70.59 18.81 -19.81
N ASN A 2 -69.48 19.47 -19.49
CA ASN A 2 -68.12 19.05 -19.83
C ASN A 2 -67.67 17.88 -18.94
N LYS A 3 -67.20 16.79 -19.56
CA LYS A 3 -66.43 15.74 -18.89
C LYS A 3 -64.95 16.14 -18.92
N ILE A 4 -64.40 16.51 -17.77
CA ILE A 4 -62.96 16.75 -17.58
C ILE A 4 -62.31 15.40 -17.29
N ILE A 5 -61.47 14.94 -18.21
CA ILE A 5 -60.56 13.80 -18.03
C ILE A 5 -59.34 14.35 -17.27
N ILE A 6 -59.16 13.92 -16.03
CA ILE A 6 -57.95 14.21 -15.24
C ILE A 6 -56.92 13.14 -15.59
N PHE A 7 -55.90 13.51 -16.37
CA PHE A 7 -54.70 12.70 -16.57
C PHE A 7 -53.83 12.81 -15.31
N LEU A 8 -53.69 11.71 -14.57
CA LEU A 8 -52.74 11.60 -13.47
C LEU A 8 -51.33 11.46 -14.07
N LEU A 9 -50.57 12.54 -14.09
CA LEU A 9 -49.16 12.51 -14.50
C LEU A 9 -48.35 11.87 -13.35
N ILE A 10 -48.12 10.56 -13.42
CA ILE A 10 -47.18 9.87 -12.54
C ILE A 10 -45.79 10.27 -12.99
N THR A 11 -45.19 11.26 -12.34
CA THR A 11 -43.76 11.53 -12.44
C THR A 11 -43.01 10.35 -11.86
N ILE A 12 -42.53 9.48 -12.75
CA ILE A 12 -41.50 8.50 -12.43
C ILE A 12 -40.25 9.31 -12.07
N LEU A 13 -40.05 9.58 -10.77
CA LEU A 13 -38.73 9.91 -10.26
C LEU A 13 -37.86 8.68 -10.52
N SER A 14 -37.12 8.71 -11.63
CA SER A 14 -36.00 7.81 -11.82
C SER A 14 -35.08 8.02 -10.63
N PHE A 15 -34.95 7.00 -9.77
CA PHE A 15 -33.79 6.83 -8.91
C PHE A 15 -32.59 6.57 -9.83
N ALA A 16 -32.14 7.62 -10.50
CA ALA A 16 -30.76 7.71 -10.90
C ALA A 16 -29.98 7.61 -9.59
N SER A 17 -29.24 6.50 -9.47
CA SER A 17 -28.07 6.32 -8.62
C SER A 17 -27.53 7.67 -8.15
N MET A 18 -27.19 7.75 -6.85
CA MET A 18 -26.37 8.82 -6.30
C MET A 18 -25.00 8.83 -7.01
N ALA A 19 -24.97 9.24 -8.27
CA ALA A 19 -23.87 9.87 -8.92
C ALA A 19 -23.70 11.20 -8.19
N GLN A 20 -23.00 11.11 -7.06
CA GLN A 20 -22.05 12.08 -6.54
C GLN A 20 -22.24 13.46 -7.17
N GLN A 21 -22.82 14.40 -6.42
CA GLN A 21 -22.72 15.83 -6.76
C GLN A 21 -21.22 16.17 -6.76
N ARG A 22 -20.59 16.00 -7.92
CA ARG A 22 -19.16 16.21 -8.17
C ARG A 22 -18.95 17.69 -8.40
N ASN A 23 -18.01 18.29 -7.68
CA ASN A 23 -17.40 19.53 -8.14
C ASN A 23 -16.72 19.23 -9.49
N PRO A 24 -17.13 19.84 -10.62
CA PRO A 24 -16.59 19.51 -11.94
C PRO A 24 -15.09 19.82 -12.10
N ALA A 25 -14.53 20.67 -11.23
CA ALA A 25 -13.15 21.15 -11.33
C ALA A 25 -12.11 20.24 -10.64
N ASN A 26 -12.52 19.45 -9.65
CA ASN A 26 -11.63 18.64 -8.80
C ASN A 26 -12.08 17.18 -8.78
N GLN A 27 -11.86 16.45 -9.87
CA GLN A 27 -12.09 14.99 -9.86
C GLN A 27 -10.74 14.30 -9.80
N ALA A 28 -10.43 13.72 -8.64
CA ALA A 28 -9.47 12.62 -8.64
C ALA A 28 -9.90 11.55 -9.64
N ILE A 29 -8.92 10.85 -10.17
CA ILE A 29 -9.13 9.78 -11.14
C ILE A 29 -8.82 8.47 -10.45
N TYR A 30 -9.83 7.60 -10.34
CA TYR A 30 -9.63 6.22 -9.91
C TYR A 30 -9.05 5.42 -11.06
N LEU A 31 -7.89 4.78 -10.83
CA LEU A 31 -7.16 4.06 -11.87
C LEU A 31 -7.96 2.84 -12.37
N GLU A 32 -8.77 2.23 -11.50
CA GLU A 32 -9.69 1.13 -11.82
C GLU A 32 -10.87 1.53 -12.72
N ASP A 33 -11.18 2.82 -12.83
CA ASP A 33 -12.34 3.32 -13.57
C ASP A 33 -11.99 3.76 -15.01
N ILE A 34 -10.72 3.68 -15.41
CA ILE A 34 -10.24 4.19 -16.70
C ILE A 34 -9.53 3.10 -17.52
N SER A 35 -9.53 3.28 -18.84
CA SER A 35 -8.76 2.43 -19.74
C SER A 35 -7.25 2.70 -19.63
N TRP A 36 -6.43 1.72 -20.00
CA TRP A 36 -4.97 1.91 -20.04
C TRP A 36 -4.56 3.07 -20.98
N THR A 37 -5.33 3.35 -22.03
CA THR A 37 -5.08 4.47 -22.95
C THR A 37 -5.36 5.83 -22.32
N GLU A 38 -6.29 5.91 -21.36
CA GLU A 38 -6.54 7.11 -20.56
C GLU A 38 -5.48 7.24 -19.46
N ALA A 39 -5.11 6.13 -18.81
CA ALA A 39 -4.02 6.11 -17.85
C ALA A 39 -2.72 6.65 -18.48
N GLN A 40 -2.38 6.25 -19.70
CA GLN A 40 -1.22 6.76 -20.43
C GLN A 40 -1.25 8.28 -20.63
N LYS A 41 -2.42 8.90 -20.78
CA LYS A 41 -2.55 10.35 -20.98
C LYS A 41 -2.36 11.14 -19.69
N ILE A 42 -2.78 10.56 -18.56
CA ILE A 42 -2.79 11.25 -17.27
C ILE A 42 -1.54 11.00 -16.46
N LEU A 43 -0.91 9.83 -16.57
CA LEU A 43 0.30 9.49 -15.83
C LEU A 43 1.49 10.23 -16.47
N ASN A 44 2.05 11.17 -15.72
CA ASN A 44 3.22 11.96 -16.10
C ASN A 44 3.97 12.45 -14.85
N ASN A 45 5.08 13.18 -15.03
CA ASN A 45 5.94 13.64 -13.92
C ASN A 45 5.25 14.57 -12.91
N GLU A 46 4.15 15.22 -13.27
CA GLU A 46 3.36 16.11 -12.41
C GLU A 46 2.29 15.34 -11.64
N THR A 47 2.02 14.09 -12.01
CA THR A 47 0.98 13.29 -11.40
C THR A 47 1.36 12.87 -10.00
N VAL A 48 0.45 13.12 -9.07
CA VAL A 48 0.50 12.58 -7.71
C VAL A 48 -0.42 11.38 -7.65
N VAL A 49 0.15 10.24 -7.26
CA VAL A 49 -0.59 8.98 -7.10
C VAL A 49 -0.82 8.73 -5.61
N VAL A 50 -2.07 8.52 -5.24
CA VAL A 50 -2.50 8.16 -3.89
C VAL A 50 -2.85 6.67 -3.86
N ILE A 51 -2.23 5.94 -2.95
CA ILE A 51 -2.39 4.49 -2.79
C ILE A 51 -3.05 4.22 -1.44
N PRO A 52 -4.34 3.87 -1.38
CA PRO A 52 -4.94 3.42 -0.14
C PRO A 52 -4.38 2.05 0.28
N LEU A 53 -3.94 1.94 1.53
CA LEU A 53 -3.40 0.70 2.11
C LEU A 53 -4.18 0.37 3.39
N GLY A 54 -4.88 -0.77 3.38
CA GLY A 54 -5.64 -1.23 4.53
C GLY A 54 -5.96 -2.72 4.43
N ALA A 55 -5.80 -3.45 5.54
CA ALA A 55 -6.06 -4.87 5.59
C ALA A 55 -7.54 -5.19 5.27
N ALA A 56 -7.78 -6.07 4.30
CA ALA A 56 -9.12 -6.63 4.09
C ALA A 56 -9.44 -7.79 5.06
N SER A 57 -8.42 -8.34 5.73
CA SER A 57 -8.58 -9.47 6.66
C SER A 57 -7.60 -9.37 7.85
N LYS A 58 -7.99 -8.61 8.87
CA LYS A 58 -7.27 -8.40 10.15
C LYS A 58 -8.29 -8.32 11.29
N GLU A 59 -8.04 -9.04 12.37
CA GLU A 59 -8.87 -8.99 13.57
C GLU A 59 -9.08 -7.56 14.07
N HIS A 60 -10.31 -7.24 14.54
CA HIS A 60 -10.73 -5.95 15.13
C HIS A 60 -11.84 -6.15 16.17
N GLY A 61 -11.65 -7.07 17.10
CA GLY A 61 -12.63 -7.47 18.09
C GLY A 61 -13.82 -8.23 17.50
N PRO A 62 -14.77 -8.66 18.35
CA PRO A 62 -15.95 -9.41 17.93
C PRO A 62 -17.03 -8.55 17.27
N HIS A 63 -16.94 -7.22 17.36
CA HIS A 63 -17.98 -6.29 16.90
C HIS A 63 -17.70 -5.66 15.54
N LEU A 64 -16.45 -5.64 15.07
CA LEU A 64 -16.07 -5.07 13.76
C LEU A 64 -15.73 -6.17 12.74
N PRO A 65 -15.88 -5.87 11.43
CA PRO A 65 -15.47 -6.79 10.39
C PRO A 65 -13.94 -6.89 10.29
N LEU A 66 -13.44 -8.01 9.77
CA LEU A 66 -12.01 -8.19 9.47
C LEU A 66 -11.47 -7.17 8.46
N ALA A 67 -12.35 -6.54 7.68
CA ALA A 67 -12.03 -5.54 6.66
C ALA A 67 -12.01 -4.10 7.20
N THR A 68 -11.93 -3.89 8.52
CA THR A 68 -12.00 -2.55 9.14
C THR A 68 -10.96 -1.58 8.55
N ASP A 69 -9.69 -1.97 8.46
CA ASP A 69 -8.65 -1.15 7.83
C ASP A 69 -8.97 -0.84 6.36
N PHE A 70 -9.38 -1.83 5.58
CA PHE A 70 -9.75 -1.66 4.18
C PHE A 70 -10.88 -0.63 4.02
N ILE A 71 -11.93 -0.75 4.83
CA ILE A 71 -13.09 0.16 4.83
C ILE A 71 -12.63 1.59 5.17
N GLN A 72 -11.77 1.75 6.18
CA GLN A 72 -11.21 3.05 6.55
C GLN A 72 -10.36 3.66 5.44
N ALA A 73 -9.43 2.89 4.85
CA ALA A 73 -8.56 3.35 3.76
C ALA A 73 -9.38 3.78 2.54
N GLU A 74 -10.41 3.01 2.16
CA GLU A 74 -11.33 3.35 1.08
C GLU A 74 -12.12 4.64 1.39
N GLY A 75 -12.65 4.77 2.62
CA GLY A 75 -13.38 5.95 3.07
C GLY A 75 -12.53 7.22 3.06
N LEU A 76 -11.26 7.12 3.46
CA LEU A 76 -10.30 8.23 3.41
C LEU A 76 -9.94 8.59 1.96
N ALA A 77 -9.70 7.60 1.09
CA ALA A 77 -9.44 7.83 -0.32
C ALA A 77 -10.61 8.57 -1.01
N LYS A 78 -11.86 8.19 -0.71
CA LYS A 78 -13.06 8.90 -1.17
C LYS A 78 -13.09 10.36 -0.73
N ARG A 79 -12.64 10.68 0.49
CA ARG A 79 -12.57 12.07 0.97
C ARG A 79 -11.49 12.87 0.27
N VAL A 80 -10.30 12.29 0.10
CA VAL A 80 -9.22 12.89 -0.71
C VAL A 80 -9.70 13.16 -2.14
N ALA A 81 -10.44 12.22 -2.74
CA ALA A 81 -10.95 12.31 -4.10
C ALA A 81 -11.89 13.49 -4.35
N LEU A 82 -12.64 13.91 -3.31
CA LEU A 82 -13.56 15.04 -3.37
C LEU A 82 -12.83 16.39 -3.38
N GLU A 83 -11.59 16.42 -2.92
CA GLU A 83 -10.87 17.66 -2.63
C GLU A 83 -9.62 17.87 -3.48
N ARG A 84 -9.02 16.81 -4.04
CA ARG A 84 -7.75 16.90 -4.76
C ARG A 84 -7.80 16.19 -6.11
N LYS A 85 -7.16 16.82 -7.10
CA LYS A 85 -6.93 16.23 -8.42
C LYS A 85 -5.69 15.34 -8.37
N VAL A 86 -5.89 14.08 -7.98
CA VAL A 86 -4.86 13.04 -7.87
C VAL A 86 -5.30 11.79 -8.62
N VAL A 87 -4.38 10.88 -8.92
CA VAL A 87 -4.73 9.52 -9.33
C VAL A 87 -4.82 8.65 -8.09
N ILE A 88 -5.90 7.90 -7.91
CA ILE A 88 -6.09 6.98 -6.80
C ILE A 88 -6.02 5.55 -7.34
N THR A 89 -5.23 4.68 -6.70
CA THR A 89 -5.17 3.27 -7.07
C THR A 89 -6.25 2.47 -6.32
N PRO A 90 -6.53 1.22 -6.74
CA PRO A 90 -7.25 0.27 -5.89
C PRO A 90 -6.60 0.15 -4.52
N VAL A 91 -7.41 -0.18 -3.52
CA VAL A 91 -6.92 -0.43 -2.15
C VAL A 91 -5.99 -1.65 -2.16
N VAL A 92 -4.78 -1.47 -1.64
CA VAL A 92 -3.86 -2.57 -1.35
C VAL A 92 -4.36 -3.28 -0.09
N SER A 93 -4.95 -4.46 -0.28
CA SER A 93 -5.71 -5.18 0.74
C SER A 93 -4.89 -6.09 1.66
N TYR A 94 -3.64 -6.35 1.28
CA TYR A 94 -2.70 -7.19 2.02
C TYR A 94 -1.48 -6.37 2.42
N GLY A 95 -0.78 -6.79 3.47
CA GLY A 95 0.35 -6.05 4.02
C GLY A 95 0.91 -6.72 5.26
N PHE A 96 1.70 -5.97 6.03
CA PHE A 96 2.39 -6.47 7.22
C PHE A 96 1.60 -6.14 8.50
N TYR A 97 0.86 -7.14 8.99
CA TYR A 97 -0.03 -7.09 10.16
C TYR A 97 0.27 -8.25 11.15
N PRO A 98 1.51 -8.39 11.63
CA PRO A 98 1.95 -9.59 12.35
C PRO A 98 1.28 -9.79 13.71
N ALA A 99 0.81 -8.71 14.35
CA ALA A 99 0.34 -8.73 15.73
C ALA A 99 -0.93 -9.57 15.96
N PHE A 100 -1.71 -9.81 14.89
CA PHE A 100 -3.06 -10.35 14.97
C PHE A 100 -3.20 -11.78 14.44
N LEU A 101 -2.08 -12.44 14.09
CA LEU A 101 -2.08 -13.75 13.44
C LEU A 101 -2.56 -14.92 14.33
N LYS A 102 -2.71 -14.70 15.64
CA LYS A 102 -3.29 -15.70 16.55
C LYS A 102 -4.82 -15.64 16.61
N TYR A 103 -5.43 -14.63 16.00
CA TYR A 103 -6.88 -14.52 15.86
C TYR A 103 -7.32 -15.08 14.49
N PRO A 104 -8.28 -16.02 14.45
CA PRO A 104 -8.75 -16.62 13.20
C PRO A 104 -9.25 -15.58 12.19
N GLY A 105 -8.87 -15.74 10.93
CA GLY A 105 -9.22 -14.83 9.83
C GLY A 105 -8.20 -13.73 9.58
N SER A 106 -7.31 -13.42 10.52
CA SER A 106 -6.20 -12.49 10.27
C SER A 106 -5.20 -13.07 9.27
N THR A 107 -4.81 -12.26 8.29
CA THR A 107 -3.76 -12.60 7.33
C THR A 107 -2.70 -11.50 7.30
N SER A 108 -1.45 -11.89 7.15
CA SER A 108 -0.32 -10.98 7.02
C SER A 108 0.68 -11.53 6.04
N THR A 109 1.29 -10.67 5.25
CA THR A 109 2.48 -11.00 4.49
C THR A 109 3.70 -10.98 5.40
N THR A 110 4.85 -11.42 4.89
CA THR A 110 6.14 -11.12 5.52
C THR A 110 6.49 -9.65 5.37
N PHE A 111 7.45 -9.16 6.17
CA PHE A 111 7.99 -7.81 6.04
C PHE A 111 8.54 -7.53 4.63
N ALA A 112 9.31 -8.48 4.10
CA ALA A 112 9.91 -8.37 2.76
C ALA A 112 8.84 -8.32 1.68
N THR A 113 7.83 -9.19 1.74
CA THR A 113 6.72 -9.20 0.79
C THR A 113 5.94 -7.89 0.80
N ALA A 114 5.61 -7.34 1.98
CA ALA A 114 4.90 -6.05 2.05
C ALA A 114 5.72 -4.91 1.47
N THR A 115 7.01 -4.84 1.83
CA THR A 115 7.95 -3.83 1.32
C THR A 115 8.04 -3.91 -0.20
N ASN A 116 8.26 -5.10 -0.75
CA ASN A 116 8.45 -5.29 -2.18
C ASN A 116 7.17 -5.05 -2.97
N MET A 117 6.02 -5.48 -2.46
CA MET A 117 4.73 -5.21 -3.10
C MET A 117 4.51 -3.71 -3.29
N VAL A 118 4.77 -2.90 -2.26
CA VAL A 118 4.67 -1.43 -2.37
C VAL A 118 5.66 -0.88 -3.41
N VAL A 119 6.92 -1.32 -3.35
CA VAL A 119 7.97 -0.90 -4.29
C VAL A 119 7.59 -1.26 -5.73
N GLU A 120 7.09 -2.46 -5.97
CA GLU A 120 6.69 -2.96 -7.30
C GLU A 120 5.47 -2.23 -7.84
N ILE A 121 4.45 -1.96 -7.01
CA ILE A 121 3.29 -1.13 -7.39
C ILE A 121 3.76 0.27 -7.81
N VAL A 122 4.58 0.92 -6.98
CA VAL A 122 5.07 2.27 -7.25
C VAL A 122 5.93 2.31 -8.52
N ARG A 123 6.89 1.39 -8.68
CA ARG A 123 7.74 1.32 -9.87
C ARG A 123 6.94 1.05 -11.14
N SER A 124 5.90 0.22 -11.08
CA SER A 124 5.03 -0.05 -12.23
C SER A 124 4.41 1.24 -12.76
N LEU A 125 3.92 2.09 -11.86
CA LEU A 125 3.31 3.37 -12.22
C LEU A 125 4.37 4.41 -12.59
N ALA A 126 5.50 4.44 -11.88
CA ALA A 126 6.61 5.36 -12.17
C ALA A 126 7.22 5.12 -13.57
N GLY A 127 7.13 3.89 -14.10
CA GLY A 127 7.48 3.59 -15.49
C GLY A 127 6.76 4.47 -16.53
N TYR A 128 5.61 5.04 -16.18
CA TYR A 128 4.81 5.92 -17.03
C TYR A 128 4.95 7.41 -16.69
N GLY A 129 5.85 7.80 -15.78
CA GLY A 129 6.15 9.21 -15.48
C GLY A 129 5.97 9.67 -14.03
N PRO A 130 4.92 9.29 -13.27
CA PRO A 130 4.75 9.76 -11.90
C PRO A 130 5.99 9.55 -11.03
N ARG A 131 6.33 10.56 -10.21
CA ARG A 131 7.44 10.51 -9.26
C ARG A 131 7.02 10.82 -7.82
N ARG A 132 5.75 11.11 -7.59
CA ARG A 132 5.18 11.48 -6.29
C ARG A 132 4.06 10.53 -5.93
N PHE A 133 4.27 9.82 -4.83
CA PHE A 133 3.36 8.81 -4.34
C PHE A 133 3.04 9.09 -2.87
N TYR A 134 1.77 8.93 -2.51
CA TYR A 134 1.28 9.06 -1.14
C TYR A 134 0.50 7.81 -0.75
N ILE A 135 0.89 7.13 0.32
CA ILE A 135 0.11 6.02 0.85
C ILE A 135 -0.80 6.52 1.97
N ILE A 136 -2.11 6.32 1.80
CA ILE A 136 -3.06 6.43 2.91
C ILE A 136 -2.88 5.16 3.74
N ASN A 137 -2.07 5.28 4.78
CA ASN A 137 -1.73 4.20 5.69
C ASN A 137 -2.60 4.32 6.95
N VAL A 138 -3.46 3.32 7.17
CA VAL A 138 -4.34 3.23 8.35
C VAL A 138 -3.82 2.28 9.42
N GLY A 139 -2.59 1.75 9.28
CA GLY A 139 -2.00 0.81 10.23
C GLY A 139 -0.70 1.31 10.85
N VAL A 140 -0.45 0.95 12.11
CA VAL A 140 0.85 1.22 12.77
C VAL A 140 1.91 0.19 12.35
N SER A 141 1.52 -1.08 12.22
CA SER A 141 2.45 -2.18 11.90
C SER A 141 3.08 -2.08 10.50
N THR A 142 2.41 -1.42 9.56
CA THR A 142 2.88 -1.22 8.17
C THR A 142 3.98 -0.16 8.07
N THR A 143 4.06 0.79 8.99
CA THR A 143 5.01 1.93 8.95
C THR A 143 6.46 1.51 8.68
N PRO A 144 7.05 0.51 9.36
CA PRO A 144 8.43 0.08 9.07
C PRO A 144 8.64 -0.45 7.65
N THR A 145 7.65 -1.15 7.08
CA THR A 145 7.74 -1.64 5.68
C THR A 145 7.65 -0.49 4.69
N LEU A 146 6.81 0.52 4.97
CA LEU A 146 6.69 1.73 4.15
C LEU A 146 7.95 2.59 4.23
N GLU A 147 8.59 2.67 5.40
CA GLU A 147 9.87 3.36 5.57
C GLU A 147 10.97 2.73 4.71
N THR A 148 11.09 1.40 4.73
CA THR A 148 12.04 0.69 3.88
C THR A 148 11.73 0.88 2.40
N ALA A 149 10.45 0.77 2.00
CA ALA A 149 10.02 1.01 0.63
C ALA A 149 10.37 2.43 0.16
N ALA A 150 10.08 3.44 0.98
CA ALA A 150 10.37 4.83 0.67
C ALA A 150 11.88 5.10 0.52
N LYS A 151 12.72 4.51 1.39
CA LYS A 151 14.19 4.60 1.26
C LYS A 151 14.68 3.96 -0.04
N THR A 152 14.15 2.79 -0.41
CA THR A 152 14.51 2.12 -1.66
C THR A 152 14.12 2.95 -2.88
N LEU A 153 12.89 3.48 -2.91
CA LEU A 153 12.39 4.30 -4.02
C LEU A 153 13.07 5.66 -4.13
N ALA A 154 13.51 6.24 -3.01
CA ALA A 154 14.26 7.49 -3.01
C ALA A 154 15.60 7.38 -3.77
N GLU A 155 16.26 6.21 -3.75
CA GLU A 155 17.47 5.97 -4.54
C GLU A 155 17.21 6.01 -6.06
N GLU A 156 15.94 5.92 -6.48
CA GLU A 156 15.48 5.99 -7.86
C GLU A 156 14.87 7.36 -8.22
N GLY A 157 14.97 8.34 -7.32
CA GLY A 157 14.38 9.66 -7.51
C GLY A 157 12.85 9.69 -7.39
N ILE A 158 12.26 8.67 -6.76
CA ILE A 158 10.82 8.57 -6.52
C ILE A 158 10.54 8.99 -5.07
N LEU A 159 9.65 9.96 -4.89
CA LEU A 159 9.15 10.36 -3.57
C LEU A 159 7.96 9.46 -3.19
N LEU A 160 8.14 8.61 -2.20
CA LEU A 160 7.05 7.91 -1.52
C LEU A 160 6.87 8.48 -0.11
N TYR A 161 5.71 9.05 0.15
CA TYR A 161 5.30 9.54 1.47
C TYR A 161 4.05 8.79 1.94
N TYR A 162 3.72 8.88 3.23
CA TYR A 162 2.62 8.12 3.82
C TYR A 162 2.19 8.68 5.17
N SER A 163 0.92 8.50 5.53
CA SER A 163 0.37 8.87 6.83
C SER A 163 0.89 7.98 7.96
N GLN A 164 1.02 8.55 9.15
CA GLN A 164 1.42 7.82 10.36
C GLN A 164 0.67 8.37 11.57
N TYR A 165 -0.05 7.50 12.28
CA TYR A 165 -0.78 7.86 13.50
C TYR A 165 0.11 8.51 14.58
N SER A 166 1.38 8.11 14.65
CA SER A 166 2.33 8.65 15.63
C SER A 166 2.75 10.10 15.39
N ARG A 167 2.43 10.69 14.23
CA ARG A 167 2.72 12.12 13.98
C ARG A 167 1.73 12.99 14.75
N PRO A 168 2.20 14.09 15.39
CA PRO A 168 1.35 14.94 16.21
C PRO A 168 0.07 15.43 15.52
N ALA A 169 0.13 15.74 14.21
CA ALA A 169 -1.02 16.22 13.47
C ALA A 169 -2.18 15.21 13.45
N PHE A 170 -1.91 13.93 13.19
CA PHE A 170 -2.94 12.88 13.17
C PHE A 170 -3.44 12.55 14.58
N GLU A 171 -2.54 12.49 15.57
CA GLU A 171 -2.94 12.25 16.96
C GLU A 171 -3.85 13.38 17.48
N ILE A 172 -3.52 14.65 17.19
CA ILE A 172 -4.36 15.81 17.55
C ILE A 172 -5.69 15.78 16.79
N ALA A 173 -5.67 15.43 15.50
CA ALA A 173 -6.86 15.34 14.67
C ALA A 173 -7.87 14.32 15.21
N GLU A 174 -7.41 13.24 15.82
CA GLU A 174 -8.23 12.17 16.38
C GLU A 174 -8.60 12.38 17.86
N ALA A 175 -7.67 12.88 18.68
CA ALA A 175 -7.82 12.97 20.14
C ALA A 175 -9.07 13.75 20.58
N ASN A 176 -9.51 14.73 19.78
CA ASN A 176 -10.71 15.53 20.03
C ASN A 176 -12.01 14.72 20.05
N PHE A 177 -12.02 13.50 19.49
CA PHE A 177 -13.21 12.66 19.37
C PHE A 177 -13.19 11.46 20.30
N ARG A 178 -12.07 11.21 20.98
CA ARG A 178 -11.94 10.14 21.98
C ARG A 178 -12.55 10.60 23.30
N THR A 179 -13.31 9.72 23.95
CA THR A 179 -13.84 9.97 25.30
C THR A 179 -12.79 9.66 26.36
N LYS A 180 -11.85 8.76 26.06
CA LYS A 180 -10.75 8.37 26.94
C LYS A 180 -9.42 8.61 26.23
N ALA A 181 -8.41 9.04 26.98
CA ALA A 181 -7.08 9.29 26.45
C ALA A 181 -6.39 8.02 25.92
N TYR A 182 -6.68 6.85 26.51
CA TYR A 182 -6.09 5.59 26.07
C TYR A 182 -6.87 5.01 24.89
N SER A 183 -6.15 4.76 23.80
CA SER A 183 -6.62 4.29 22.50
C SER A 183 -5.58 3.32 21.94
N GLY A 184 -6.00 2.42 21.06
CA GLY A 184 -5.16 1.34 20.57
C GLY A 184 -5.73 0.68 19.33
N HIS A 185 -6.42 -0.44 19.50
CA HIS A 185 -6.89 -1.30 18.41
C HIS A 185 -8.32 -1.77 18.67
N ALA A 186 -9.13 -1.83 17.61
CA ALA A 186 -10.56 -2.11 17.66
C ALA A 186 -11.30 -1.21 18.66
N ASP A 187 -10.82 0.02 18.85
CA ASP A 187 -11.20 0.87 19.96
C ASP A 187 -12.35 1.81 19.62
N GLU A 188 -12.54 2.85 20.43
CA GLU A 188 -13.57 3.86 20.26
C GLU A 188 -13.58 4.48 18.86
N ILE A 189 -12.41 4.81 18.30
CA ILE A 189 -12.32 5.56 17.06
C ILE A 189 -12.46 4.63 15.86
N GLU A 190 -11.80 3.47 15.84
CA GLU A 190 -11.99 2.51 14.75
C GLU A 190 -13.45 2.04 14.67
N THR A 191 -14.06 1.78 15.83
CA THR A 191 -15.50 1.45 15.91
C THR A 191 -16.36 2.58 15.35
N SER A 192 -16.08 3.82 15.76
CA SER A 192 -16.80 5.00 15.28
C SER A 192 -16.65 5.17 13.77
N ASN A 193 -15.44 5.02 13.24
CA ASN A 193 -15.13 5.16 11.82
C ASN A 193 -15.94 4.16 10.99
N VAL A 194 -15.94 2.87 11.36
CA VAL A 194 -16.71 1.85 10.62
C VAL A 194 -18.22 2.06 10.78
N LEU A 195 -18.73 2.46 11.95
CA LEU A 195 -20.15 2.85 12.12
C LEU A 195 -20.57 3.99 11.17
N SER A 196 -19.64 4.88 10.80
CA SER A 196 -19.91 5.97 9.87
C SER A 196 -19.91 5.54 8.40
N LEU A 197 -19.20 4.46 8.05
CA LEU A 197 -18.97 4.01 6.68
C LEU A 197 -19.83 2.80 6.30
N ARG A 198 -19.85 1.78 7.18
CA ARG A 198 -20.52 0.48 7.01
C ARG A 198 -21.17 0.02 8.32
N PRO A 199 -22.16 0.77 8.85
CA PRO A 199 -22.85 0.40 10.09
C PRO A 199 -23.54 -0.97 10.01
N ASP A 200 -23.86 -1.44 8.80
CA ASP A 200 -24.42 -2.76 8.53
C ASP A 200 -23.48 -3.92 8.88
N LEU A 201 -22.17 -3.65 9.02
CA LEU A 201 -21.16 -4.64 9.39
C LEU A 201 -20.75 -4.57 10.87
N VAL A 202 -21.30 -3.65 11.66
CA VAL A 202 -20.92 -3.45 13.06
C VAL A 202 -21.99 -4.01 13.99
N ASP A 203 -21.58 -4.91 14.87
CA ASP A 203 -22.45 -5.44 15.92
C ASP A 203 -22.09 -4.83 17.28
N MET A 204 -22.68 -3.66 17.57
CA MET A 204 -22.41 -2.94 18.82
C MET A 204 -22.82 -3.71 20.08
N THR A 205 -23.62 -4.78 19.98
CA THR A 205 -23.93 -5.64 21.14
C THR A 205 -22.71 -6.43 21.62
N LYS A 206 -21.70 -6.58 20.77
CA LYS A 206 -20.42 -7.24 21.07
C LYS A 206 -19.30 -6.24 21.41
N ALA A 207 -19.53 -4.94 21.26
CA ALA A 207 -18.52 -3.92 21.53
C ALA A 207 -18.32 -3.80 23.05
N VAL A 208 -17.11 -4.10 23.52
CA VAL A 208 -16.74 -4.03 24.94
C VAL A 208 -15.51 -3.15 25.13
N ASN A 209 -15.32 -2.64 26.34
CA ASN A 209 -14.09 -1.92 26.69
C ASN A 209 -13.07 -2.91 27.26
N ASP A 210 -11.89 -2.96 26.66
CA ASP A 210 -10.79 -3.80 27.12
C ASP A 210 -9.48 -3.02 27.01
N SER A 211 -8.93 -2.64 28.15
CA SER A 211 -7.64 -1.95 28.25
C SER A 211 -6.56 -2.82 28.91
N SER A 212 -6.71 -4.15 28.86
CA SER A 212 -5.77 -5.11 29.45
C SER A 212 -4.35 -5.02 28.88
N MET A 213 -4.21 -4.37 27.73
CA MET A 213 -2.96 -4.14 27.00
C MET A 213 -2.31 -2.78 27.28
N LYS A 214 -2.92 -1.94 28.13
CA LYS A 214 -2.36 -0.65 28.50
C LYS A 214 -0.99 -0.80 29.14
N GLY A 215 0.02 -0.16 28.54
CA GLY A 215 1.41 -0.18 29.01
C GLY A 215 2.18 -1.47 28.71
N LYS A 216 1.60 -2.42 27.98
CA LYS A 216 2.27 -3.66 27.56
C LYS A 216 2.78 -3.53 26.12
N SER A 217 3.90 -4.19 25.83
CA SER A 217 4.43 -4.37 24.48
C SER A 217 4.29 -5.82 24.04
N GLY A 218 4.40 -6.07 22.74
CA GLY A 218 4.29 -7.41 22.15
C GLY A 218 2.90 -7.76 21.61
N ASN A 219 2.76 -9.00 21.13
CA ASN A 219 1.56 -9.44 20.41
C ASN A 219 0.40 -9.75 21.37
N MET A 220 -0.82 -9.49 20.90
CA MET A 220 -2.06 -9.89 21.57
C MET A 220 -2.46 -11.29 21.11
N THR A 221 -2.97 -12.12 22.01
CA THR A 221 -3.41 -13.49 21.69
C THR A 221 -4.72 -13.84 22.38
N PRO A 222 -5.64 -14.55 21.70
CA PRO A 222 -6.92 -14.97 22.30
C PRO A 222 -6.77 -16.12 23.30
N ILE A 223 -5.59 -16.74 23.34
CA ILE A 223 -5.23 -17.84 24.24
C ILE A 223 -3.88 -17.53 24.90
N MET A 224 -3.65 -18.08 26.09
CA MET A 224 -2.35 -17.97 26.78
C MET A 224 -1.28 -18.73 25.97
N ILE A 225 -0.21 -18.02 25.60
CA ILE A 225 1.00 -18.62 25.03
C ILE A 225 2.23 -17.98 25.69
N GLU A 226 3.36 -18.68 25.69
CA GLU A 226 4.59 -18.30 26.41
C GLU A 226 5.08 -16.88 26.09
N THR A 227 4.87 -16.40 24.86
CA THR A 227 5.37 -15.10 24.37
C THR A 227 4.27 -14.10 23.99
N GLY A 228 3.03 -14.38 24.37
CA GLY A 228 1.85 -13.58 23.97
C GLY A 228 1.18 -12.92 25.17
N ASN A 229 0.63 -11.74 24.96
CA ASN A 229 -0.24 -11.10 25.94
C ASN A 229 -1.67 -11.59 25.73
N LEU A 230 -2.25 -12.26 26.73
CA LEU A 230 -3.64 -12.68 26.68
C LEU A 230 -4.56 -11.47 26.56
N ASN A 231 -5.37 -11.48 25.51
CA ASN A 231 -6.43 -10.54 25.26
C ASN A 231 -7.53 -11.30 24.49
N THR A 232 -8.52 -11.79 25.23
CA THR A 232 -9.58 -12.66 24.68
C THR A 232 -10.58 -11.90 23.82
N SER A 233 -10.72 -10.60 24.04
CA SER A 233 -11.63 -9.75 23.27
C SER A 233 -11.05 -9.37 21.90
N GLY A 234 -9.72 -9.35 21.76
CA GLY A 234 -9.04 -8.72 20.62
C GLY A 234 -9.01 -7.19 20.68
N ILE A 235 -9.76 -6.58 21.61
CA ILE A 235 -9.90 -5.13 21.74
C ILE A 235 -8.78 -4.58 22.64
N ASN A 236 -8.23 -3.45 22.22
CA ASN A 236 -7.32 -2.63 23.01
C ASN A 236 -7.78 -1.17 23.04
N GLY A 237 -8.76 -0.88 23.89
CA GLY A 237 -9.37 0.43 24.06
C GLY A 237 -10.84 0.35 24.46
N TYR A 238 -11.60 1.39 24.13
CA TYR A 238 -12.98 1.58 24.61
C TYR A 238 -14.04 1.50 23.50
N ALA A 239 -14.16 0.33 22.85
CA ALA A 239 -15.05 0.14 21.70
C ALA A 239 -16.52 0.50 21.97
N ALA A 240 -17.02 0.24 23.19
CA ALA A 240 -18.41 0.51 23.56
C ALA A 240 -18.77 2.02 23.54
N LEU A 241 -17.77 2.90 23.53
CA LEU A 241 -17.95 4.35 23.45
C LEU A 241 -18.05 4.87 22.00
N GLY A 242 -17.86 3.97 21.02
CA GLY A 242 -17.88 4.30 19.60
C GLY A 242 -19.26 4.78 19.14
N THR A 243 -19.30 5.82 18.31
CA THR A 243 -20.55 6.34 17.74
C THR A 243 -20.36 6.73 16.28
N LYS A 244 -21.43 6.64 15.49
CA LYS A 244 -21.44 7.08 14.10
C LYS A 244 -20.99 8.53 13.93
N GLU A 245 -21.43 9.42 14.81
CA GLU A 245 -21.10 10.85 14.74
C GLU A 245 -19.60 11.12 14.95
N LYS A 246 -18.98 10.46 15.94
CA LYS A 246 -17.53 10.53 16.15
C LYS A 246 -16.77 10.10 14.91
N GLY A 247 -17.21 9.03 14.25
CA GLY A 247 -16.56 8.51 13.04
C GLY A 247 -16.66 9.48 11.86
N GLN A 248 -17.82 10.08 11.65
CA GLN A 248 -18.00 11.09 10.61
C GLN A 248 -17.04 12.27 10.79
N LYS A 249 -16.91 12.76 12.03
CA LYS A 249 -16.02 13.87 12.40
C LYS A 249 -14.55 13.46 12.31
N ASN A 250 -14.18 12.31 12.85
CA ASN A 250 -12.81 11.81 12.83
C ASN A 250 -12.32 11.54 11.41
N MET A 251 -13.09 10.83 10.58
CA MET A 251 -12.73 10.57 9.18
C MET A 251 -12.56 11.85 8.36
N ALA A 252 -13.32 12.91 8.66
CA ALA A 252 -13.14 14.21 8.03
C ALA A 252 -11.86 14.90 8.53
N SER A 253 -11.63 14.92 9.84
CA SER A 253 -10.45 15.50 10.48
C SER A 253 -9.16 14.85 10.00
N PHE A 254 -9.12 13.51 9.99
CA PHE A 254 -7.98 12.73 9.51
C PHE A 254 -7.73 12.97 8.01
N ALA A 255 -8.78 13.01 7.18
CA ALA A 255 -8.64 13.33 5.76
C ALA A 255 -8.07 14.73 5.51
N ASN A 256 -8.40 15.72 6.33
CA ASN A 256 -7.80 17.06 6.23
C ASN A 256 -6.29 17.03 6.45
N GLU A 257 -5.80 16.20 7.38
CA GLU A 257 -4.35 16.04 7.58
C GLU A 257 -3.70 15.29 6.41
N LEU A 258 -4.35 14.25 5.86
CA LEU A 258 -3.87 13.58 4.64
C LEU A 258 -3.72 14.58 3.49
N ILE A 259 -4.72 15.44 3.31
CA ILE A 259 -4.76 16.44 2.25
C ILE A 259 -3.61 17.44 2.39
N LYS A 260 -3.31 17.91 3.60
CA LYS A 260 -2.16 18.79 3.85
C LYS A 260 -0.83 18.11 3.49
N GLU A 261 -0.68 16.82 3.82
CA GLU A 261 0.52 16.08 3.45
C GLU A 261 0.61 15.85 1.94
N ILE A 262 -0.51 15.53 1.27
CA ILE A 262 -0.60 15.39 -0.19
C ILE A 262 -0.20 16.71 -0.87
N ASP A 263 -0.73 17.84 -0.40
CA ASP A 263 -0.38 19.16 -0.92
C ASP A 263 1.11 19.45 -0.77
N SER A 264 1.68 19.15 0.40
CA SER A 264 3.11 19.33 0.67
C SER A 264 3.99 18.55 -0.30
N ILE A 265 3.66 17.28 -0.59
CA ILE A 265 4.48 16.46 -1.49
C ILE A 265 4.39 16.93 -2.95
N THR A 266 3.31 17.60 -3.36
CA THR A 266 3.17 18.11 -4.74
C THR A 266 4.28 19.11 -5.09
N THR A 267 4.72 19.89 -4.10
CA THR A 267 5.78 20.91 -4.25
C THR A 267 7.13 20.47 -3.70
N CYS A 268 7.20 19.33 -3.02
CA CYS A 268 8.45 18.83 -2.44
C CYS A 268 9.49 18.50 -3.53
N ALA A 269 10.76 18.77 -3.21
CA ALA A 269 11.87 18.38 -4.06
C ALA A 269 11.94 16.85 -4.16
N LEU A 270 12.10 16.34 -5.39
CA LEU A 270 12.28 14.91 -5.58
C LEU A 270 13.62 14.44 -5.02
N PRO A 271 13.71 13.21 -4.49
CA PRO A 271 14.98 12.60 -4.10
C PRO A 271 15.98 12.59 -5.25
N LYS A 272 17.27 12.63 -4.91
CA LYS A 272 18.33 12.50 -5.92
C LYS A 272 18.51 11.03 -6.27
N VAL A 273 18.52 10.73 -7.57
CA VAL A 273 18.84 9.40 -8.08
C VAL A 273 20.25 9.02 -7.65
N LYS A 274 20.41 7.86 -7.02
CA LYS A 274 21.70 7.28 -6.68
C LYS A 274 22.37 6.76 -7.95
N ASN A 275 23.57 7.24 -8.25
CA ASN A 275 24.36 6.71 -9.36
C ASN A 275 24.91 5.31 -8.99
N ARG A 276 24.52 4.28 -9.75
CA ARG A 276 24.94 2.88 -9.59
C ARG A 276 25.83 2.39 -10.73
N THR A 277 26.40 3.29 -11.53
CA THR A 277 27.28 2.93 -12.67
C THR A 277 28.41 2.01 -12.24
N GLU A 278 29.17 2.38 -11.22
CA GLU A 278 30.29 1.54 -10.73
C GLU A 278 29.81 0.23 -10.09
N GLU A 279 28.70 0.29 -9.34
CA GLU A 279 28.11 -0.89 -8.70
C GLU A 279 27.65 -1.92 -9.74
N TYR A 280 27.08 -1.46 -10.85
CA TYR A 280 26.50 -2.30 -11.89
C TYR A 280 27.51 -2.82 -12.91
N ALA A 281 28.62 -2.12 -13.11
CA ALA A 281 29.75 -2.59 -13.92
C ALA A 281 30.28 -3.97 -13.48
N ALA A 282 30.13 -4.32 -12.19
CA ALA A 282 30.51 -5.63 -11.67
C ALA A 282 29.76 -6.81 -12.33
N TYR A 283 28.53 -6.58 -12.83
CA TYR A 283 27.66 -7.60 -13.42
C TYR A 283 27.67 -7.62 -14.95
N GLU A 284 28.14 -6.56 -15.60
CA GLU A 284 28.16 -6.49 -17.07
C GLU A 284 29.04 -7.58 -17.67
N GLY A 285 28.57 -8.21 -18.74
CA GLY A 285 29.33 -9.24 -19.45
C GLY A 285 28.47 -10.30 -20.12
N THR A 286 29.14 -11.23 -20.78
CA THR A 286 28.53 -12.45 -21.32
C THR A 286 28.84 -13.62 -20.41
N TYR A 287 27.82 -14.38 -20.07
CA TYR A 287 27.91 -15.61 -19.31
C TYR A 287 27.38 -16.77 -20.16
N LYS A 288 27.92 -17.97 -20.00
CA LYS A 288 27.49 -19.18 -20.72
C LYS A 288 27.15 -20.30 -19.77
N ASP A 289 26.08 -21.04 -20.08
CA ASP A 289 25.81 -22.32 -19.41
C ASP A 289 26.60 -23.48 -20.05
N ALA A 290 26.43 -24.69 -19.51
CA ALA A 290 27.07 -25.91 -20.00
C ALA A 290 26.68 -26.30 -21.44
N THR A 291 25.56 -25.77 -21.96
CA THR A 291 25.07 -26.02 -23.31
C THR A 291 25.47 -24.93 -24.31
N GLY A 292 26.13 -23.87 -23.85
CA GLY A 292 26.54 -22.72 -24.65
C GLY A 292 25.48 -21.63 -24.80
N ARG A 293 24.31 -21.75 -24.13
CA ARG A 293 23.31 -20.66 -24.07
C ARG A 293 23.90 -19.48 -23.32
N LYS A 294 23.63 -18.28 -23.83
CA LYS A 294 24.25 -17.03 -23.33
C LYS A 294 23.29 -16.26 -22.43
N LEU A 295 23.79 -15.78 -21.31
CA LEU A 295 23.20 -14.67 -20.55
C LEU A 295 24.07 -13.45 -20.83
N GLU A 296 23.50 -12.45 -21.48
CA GLU A 296 24.15 -11.18 -21.78
C GLU A 296 23.60 -10.10 -20.87
N ILE A 297 24.50 -9.44 -20.16
CA ILE A 297 24.18 -8.39 -19.19
C ILE A 297 24.86 -7.12 -19.63
N SER A 298 24.07 -6.06 -19.75
CA SER A 298 24.56 -4.72 -20.05
C SER A 298 23.90 -3.70 -19.12
N GLN A 299 24.52 -2.53 -19.04
CA GLN A 299 23.95 -1.40 -18.33
C GLN A 299 23.53 -0.30 -19.31
N LYS A 300 22.42 0.35 -19.01
CA LYS A 300 22.10 1.67 -19.58
C LYS A 300 21.55 2.55 -18.47
N GLU A 301 22.14 3.73 -18.31
CA GLU A 301 21.84 4.65 -17.21
C GLU A 301 21.95 3.91 -15.87
N ASN A 302 20.93 3.98 -15.02
CA ASN A 302 20.92 3.34 -13.71
C ASN A 302 20.22 1.98 -13.73
N MET A 303 20.21 1.26 -14.86
CA MET A 303 19.49 -0.01 -15.03
C MET A 303 20.34 -1.09 -15.69
N LEU A 304 20.19 -2.32 -15.20
CA LEU A 304 20.74 -3.53 -15.81
C LEU A 304 19.73 -4.17 -16.77
N TYR A 305 20.25 -4.70 -17.87
CA TYR A 305 19.50 -5.35 -18.94
C TYR A 305 19.95 -6.81 -19.04
N PHE A 306 18.99 -7.72 -19.16
CA PHE A 306 19.23 -9.17 -19.14
C PHE A 306 18.67 -9.81 -20.41
N ILE A 307 19.54 -10.31 -21.27
CA ILE A 307 19.19 -11.05 -22.47
C ILE A 307 19.59 -12.52 -22.29
N TRP A 308 18.60 -13.42 -22.31
CA TRP A 308 18.83 -14.86 -22.21
C TRP A 308 18.63 -15.53 -23.56
N ASN A 309 19.73 -16.02 -24.14
CA ASN A 309 19.78 -16.72 -25.43
C ASN A 309 19.05 -15.96 -26.54
N GLY A 310 19.39 -14.67 -26.68
CA GLY A 310 18.78 -13.75 -27.65
C GLY A 310 17.36 -13.29 -27.30
N ARG A 311 16.79 -13.72 -26.17
CA ARG A 311 15.49 -13.25 -25.69
C ARG A 311 15.68 -12.20 -24.62
N ASP A 312 15.06 -11.04 -24.82
CA ASP A 312 14.97 -10.04 -23.79
C ASP A 312 14.12 -10.57 -22.63
N THR A 313 14.74 -10.64 -21.46
CA THR A 313 14.08 -11.11 -20.24
C THR A 313 13.84 -10.00 -19.25
N ARG A 314 14.17 -8.73 -19.57
CA ARG A 314 14.15 -7.61 -18.63
C ARG A 314 12.84 -7.53 -17.82
N ASN A 315 12.96 -7.30 -16.52
CA ASN A 315 11.86 -6.83 -15.67
C ASN A 315 11.97 -5.32 -15.52
N PHE A 316 10.83 -4.72 -15.19
CA PHE A 316 10.72 -3.31 -14.83
C PHE A 316 11.24 -3.00 -13.41
N PHE A 317 11.71 -3.98 -12.65
CA PHE A 317 12.03 -3.85 -11.22
C PHE A 317 13.49 -4.18 -10.92
N HIS A 318 14.17 -3.29 -10.20
CA HIS A 318 15.42 -3.59 -9.51
C HIS A 318 15.17 -4.53 -8.34
N LEU A 319 16.06 -5.47 -8.07
CA LEU A 319 15.89 -6.40 -6.97
C LEU A 319 16.64 -6.01 -5.69
N TYR A 320 15.90 -6.13 -4.58
CA TYR A 320 16.28 -6.40 -3.19
C TYR A 320 17.57 -5.77 -2.65
N LYS A 321 17.40 -4.74 -1.81
CA LYS A 321 18.48 -4.14 -1.01
C LYS A 321 19.20 -5.16 -0.10
N ASP A 322 18.47 -6.17 0.38
CA ASP A 322 18.99 -7.20 1.29
C ASP A 322 19.55 -8.45 0.55
N ALA A 323 19.53 -8.44 -0.79
CA ALA A 323 20.13 -9.46 -1.63
C ALA A 323 20.73 -8.80 -2.89
N PRO A 324 21.83 -8.03 -2.74
CA PRO A 324 22.33 -7.13 -3.79
C PRO A 324 22.79 -7.85 -5.07
N ASP A 325 23.07 -9.15 -4.96
CA ASP A 325 23.49 -10.02 -6.06
C ASP A 325 22.33 -10.88 -6.62
N TYR A 326 21.11 -10.72 -6.10
CA TYR A 326 19.93 -11.44 -6.58
C TYR A 326 19.08 -10.55 -7.49
N PHE A 327 18.72 -11.03 -8.68
CA PHE A 327 17.93 -10.35 -9.71
C PHE A 327 16.78 -11.25 -10.18
N SER A 328 15.63 -10.68 -10.53
CA SER A 328 14.45 -11.39 -11.03
C SER A 328 13.83 -10.60 -12.15
N SER A 329 13.47 -11.32 -13.20
CA SER A 329 13.23 -10.81 -14.54
C SER A 329 12.20 -11.67 -15.26
N MET A 330 10.91 -11.36 -15.14
CA MET A 330 9.71 -12.10 -15.58
C MET A 330 9.72 -13.60 -15.29
N ASN A 331 10.54 -14.34 -16.03
CA ASN A 331 10.69 -15.78 -15.97
C ASN A 331 12.08 -16.22 -15.48
N MET A 332 12.98 -15.29 -15.19
CA MET A 332 14.39 -15.50 -14.87
C MET A 332 14.67 -15.01 -13.45
N ASN A 333 15.21 -15.86 -12.58
CA ASN A 333 15.89 -15.43 -11.35
C ASN A 333 17.39 -15.65 -11.53
N ILE A 334 18.22 -14.75 -11.01
CA ILE A 334 19.67 -14.77 -11.16
C ILE A 334 20.29 -14.44 -9.81
N LEU A 335 21.17 -15.29 -9.30
CA LEU A 335 21.99 -15.02 -8.13
C LEU A 335 23.46 -14.99 -8.56
N PHE A 336 24.07 -13.82 -8.57
CA PHE A 336 25.49 -13.66 -8.91
C PHE A 336 26.39 -14.10 -7.77
N VAL A 337 27.55 -14.63 -8.17
CA VAL A 337 28.67 -14.90 -7.28
C VAL A 337 29.85 -14.07 -7.78
N LYS A 338 30.34 -13.19 -6.92
CA LYS A 338 31.49 -12.34 -7.19
C LYS A 338 32.79 -13.05 -6.82
N ASN A 339 33.86 -12.74 -7.54
CA ASN A 339 35.23 -13.13 -7.18
C ASN A 339 35.80 -12.17 -6.12
N GLU A 340 37.06 -12.38 -5.72
CA GLU A 340 37.77 -11.55 -4.73
C GLU A 340 37.90 -10.08 -5.15
N ALA A 341 37.87 -9.80 -6.46
CA ALA A 341 37.89 -8.45 -7.01
C ALA A 341 36.49 -7.78 -7.04
N GLY A 342 35.45 -8.43 -6.51
CA GLY A 342 34.08 -7.92 -6.49
C GLY A 342 33.34 -8.01 -7.83
N VAL A 343 33.92 -8.71 -8.82
CA VAL A 343 33.36 -8.86 -10.17
C VAL A 343 32.59 -10.17 -10.26
N ALA A 344 31.36 -10.13 -10.79
CA ALA A 344 30.53 -11.33 -10.93
C ALA A 344 31.18 -12.33 -11.90
N SER A 345 31.56 -13.51 -11.40
CA SER A 345 32.29 -14.55 -12.14
C SER A 345 31.41 -15.70 -12.59
N LYS A 346 30.32 -15.98 -11.86
CA LYS A 346 29.28 -16.94 -12.24
C LYS A 346 27.93 -16.50 -11.68
N ALA A 347 26.86 -17.11 -12.17
CA ALA A 347 25.53 -16.91 -11.61
C ALA A 347 24.74 -18.21 -11.60
N TRP A 348 23.95 -18.41 -10.55
CA TRP A 348 22.89 -19.40 -10.55
C TRP A 348 21.66 -18.76 -11.19
N CYS A 349 21.04 -19.44 -12.14
CA CYS A 349 19.88 -18.96 -12.86
C CYS A 349 18.72 -19.93 -12.70
N GLN A 350 17.50 -19.39 -12.66
CA GLN A 350 16.27 -20.15 -12.80
C GLN A 350 15.42 -19.54 -13.90
N PHE A 351 15.21 -20.26 -15.01
CA PHE A 351 14.37 -19.81 -16.12
C PHE A 351 13.19 -20.75 -16.34
N ARG A 352 11.94 -20.28 -16.16
CA ARG A 352 10.72 -21.09 -16.38
C ARG A 352 10.75 -22.47 -15.69
N GLY A 353 11.29 -22.52 -14.47
CA GLY A 353 11.42 -23.75 -13.67
C GLY A 353 12.73 -24.52 -13.90
N GLU A 354 13.42 -24.32 -15.01
CA GLU A 354 14.77 -24.86 -15.24
C GLU A 354 15.78 -24.14 -14.34
N ARG A 355 16.72 -24.88 -13.74
CA ARG A 355 17.79 -24.33 -12.89
C ARG A 355 19.15 -24.69 -13.50
N PHE A 356 20.02 -23.71 -13.68
CA PHE A 356 21.32 -23.90 -14.30
C PHE A 356 22.33 -22.89 -13.80
N TRP A 357 23.61 -23.17 -14.04
CA TRP A 357 24.69 -22.23 -13.77
C TRP A 357 25.17 -21.62 -15.08
N VAL A 358 25.54 -20.34 -15.02
CA VAL A 358 26.28 -19.66 -16.08
C VAL A 358 27.61 -19.15 -15.54
N THR A 359 28.66 -19.24 -16.35
CA THR A 359 30.00 -18.73 -16.00
C THR A 359 30.36 -17.59 -16.94
N ARG A 360 30.99 -16.55 -16.40
CA ARG A 360 31.44 -15.40 -17.18
C ARG A 360 32.46 -15.85 -18.22
N VAL A 361 32.29 -15.37 -19.44
CA VAL A 361 33.25 -15.56 -20.52
C VAL A 361 34.31 -14.46 -20.36
N GLU A 362 35.57 -14.85 -20.16
CA GLU A 362 36.69 -13.92 -20.20
C GLU A 362 36.78 -13.29 -21.60
N LYS A 363 37.10 -11.99 -21.66
CA LYS A 363 37.19 -11.25 -22.92
C LYS A 363 38.36 -11.72 -23.78
#